data_AF-V4Y5D0-F1
#
_entry.id   AF-V4Y5D0-F1
#
_cell.length_a   1.000
_cell.length_b   1.000
_cell.length_c   1.000
_cell.angle_alpha   90.00
_cell.angle_beta   90.00
_cell.angle_gamma   90.00
#
_symmetry.space_group_name_H-M   'P 1'
#
loop_
_entity.id
_entity.type
_entity.pdbx_description
1 polymer ?
#
loop_
_entity_poly.entity_id
_entity_poly.type
_entity_poly.pdbx_seq_one_letter_code
_entity_poly.pdbx_strand_id
1 'polypeptide(L)'
;MDDDDPPIIQSNPGVVKPFEVLIEAVNRPKYDEFDPTVILFLTFPAFFGFMIGDLGYGLIYMGIGYYLYSAFDSPGFQSMGGVTIIAGIFTAVFGILYGEIFGLHLIATYFWEGTVGLAHAPIEKGLSPAGVEWATGWLVVSVVVGILHLNMAWIIGFVEDLQMHDIKHAIYENGSWLLMMNGLWVWIFSDAIKNAGVLPAFVYETFSSEGVIPLGFNGFPAMELFTIPGIGGQMTVPLLIFVIGFVVLAYGELVEAIEFLNVLVNVLSYTRLAAVLLAKAGMAFTVNLLFFGVYVDSKGGWHFGVGGMPDVGAVAALGSGETLSYHGYEVTNTLFPGLVHGEAASILVGILVLVLGHILVLALGVTSAGLQAVRLEYVEFFGKFFEGGGRAYTPFGHERTHTTSDE
;
A
#
# COMPACT_ATOMS: atom_id res chain seq x y z
N MET A 1 36.33 -9.41 -13.55
CA MET A 1 35.33 -8.42 -13.98
C MET A 1 35.72 -8.14 -15.40
N ASP A 2 35.10 -8.90 -16.30
CA ASP A 2 35.45 -8.86 -17.72
C ASP A 2 35.05 -7.49 -18.28
N ASP A 3 35.97 -6.86 -19.01
CA ASP A 3 35.93 -5.46 -19.44
C ASP A 3 35.07 -5.27 -20.72
N ASP A 4 34.24 -6.27 -21.06
CA ASP A 4 33.50 -6.37 -22.32
C ASP A 4 32.02 -5.95 -22.22
N ASP A 5 31.49 -5.74 -21.00
CA ASP A 5 30.09 -5.32 -20.84
C ASP A 5 29.90 -3.84 -21.23
N PRO A 6 28.96 -3.52 -22.13
CA PRO A 6 28.75 -2.16 -22.60
C PRO A 6 28.26 -1.26 -21.45
N PRO A 7 28.80 -0.03 -21.35
CA PRO A 7 28.35 0.91 -20.34
C PRO A 7 26.93 1.42 -20.64
N ILE A 8 26.18 1.74 -19.59
CA ILE A 8 24.76 2.10 -19.67
C ILE A 8 24.51 3.58 -19.31
N ILE A 9 23.53 4.18 -20.00
CA ILE A 9 22.94 5.48 -19.67
C ILE A 9 21.42 5.31 -19.62
N GLN A 10 20.83 5.63 -18.47
CA GLN A 10 19.37 5.65 -18.33
C GLN A 10 18.82 6.92 -19.00
N SER A 11 17.77 6.76 -19.81
CA SER A 11 17.12 7.85 -20.51
C SER A 11 15.63 7.81 -20.22
N ASN A 12 15.25 8.15 -18.98
CA ASN A 12 13.85 8.19 -18.58
C ASN A 12 13.18 9.55 -18.86
N PRO A 13 11.85 9.57 -19.11
CA PRO A 13 11.08 10.81 -19.23
C PRO A 13 11.24 11.71 -17.99
N GLY A 14 11.11 13.03 -18.17
CA GLY A 14 11.45 14.00 -17.12
C GLY A 14 10.73 13.83 -15.77
N VAL A 15 9.52 13.25 -15.76
CA VAL A 15 8.75 12.97 -14.52
C VAL A 15 9.23 11.70 -13.81
N VAL A 16 9.79 10.75 -14.56
CA VAL A 16 10.31 9.46 -14.08
C VAL A 16 11.77 9.60 -13.63
N LYS A 17 12.52 10.52 -14.24
CA LYS A 17 13.94 10.77 -13.95
C LYS A 17 14.33 10.84 -12.47
N PRO A 18 13.56 11.50 -11.57
CA PRO A 18 13.91 11.53 -10.13
C PRO A 18 13.99 10.15 -9.47
N PHE A 19 13.36 9.13 -10.04
CA PHE A 19 13.34 7.76 -9.52
C PHE A 19 14.58 6.94 -9.94
N GLU A 20 15.36 7.41 -10.91
CA GLU A 20 16.62 6.75 -11.31
C GLU A 20 17.57 6.63 -10.11
N VAL A 21 17.66 7.68 -9.28
CA VAL A 21 18.50 7.68 -8.07
C VAL A 21 18.12 6.57 -7.09
N LEU A 22 16.84 6.19 -7.02
CA LEU A 22 16.41 5.07 -6.18
C LEU A 22 16.86 3.72 -6.75
N ILE A 23 16.91 3.56 -8.07
CA ILE A 23 17.47 2.36 -8.70
C ILE A 23 18.99 2.31 -8.51
N GLU A 24 19.67 3.41 -8.86
CA GLU A 24 21.12 3.54 -8.77
C GLU A 24 21.68 3.32 -7.35
N ALA A 25 20.90 3.64 -6.31
CA ALA A 25 21.27 3.40 -4.93
C ALA A 25 21.35 1.90 -4.56
N VAL A 26 20.63 1.04 -5.28
CA VAL A 26 20.65 -0.42 -5.09
C VAL A 26 21.64 -1.04 -6.05
N ASN A 27 21.37 -0.92 -7.34
CA ASN A 27 22.23 -1.40 -8.41
C ASN A 27 21.82 -0.75 -9.73
N ARG A 28 22.73 -0.64 -10.69
CA ARG A 28 22.37 -0.16 -12.03
C ARG A 28 21.96 -1.35 -12.92
N PRO A 29 20.93 -1.20 -13.79
CA PRO A 29 20.54 -2.25 -14.74
C PRO A 29 21.69 -2.61 -15.67
N LYS A 30 21.76 -3.85 -16.14
CA LYS A 30 22.61 -4.22 -17.28
C LYS A 30 22.07 -3.63 -18.58
N TYR A 31 22.85 -3.75 -19.65
CA TYR A 31 22.50 -3.16 -20.95
C TYR A 31 21.30 -3.85 -21.61
N ASP A 32 21.14 -5.14 -21.35
CA ASP A 32 20.09 -6.03 -21.83
C ASP A 32 18.93 -6.22 -20.84
N GLU A 33 19.07 -5.73 -19.61
CA GLU A 33 18.04 -5.79 -18.58
C GLU A 33 16.93 -4.74 -18.78
N PHE A 34 15.72 -5.09 -18.36
CA PHE A 34 14.60 -4.15 -18.34
C PHE A 34 14.79 -3.08 -17.25
N ASP A 35 14.70 -1.79 -17.61
CA ASP A 35 14.76 -0.69 -16.64
C ASP A 35 13.45 -0.61 -15.81
N PRO A 36 13.48 -0.93 -14.50
CA PRO A 36 12.28 -0.93 -13.68
C PRO A 36 11.85 0.48 -13.24
N THR A 37 12.59 1.54 -13.59
CA THR A 37 12.34 2.92 -13.11
C THR A 37 10.92 3.40 -13.39
N VAL A 38 10.34 3.06 -14.56
CA VAL A 38 8.96 3.45 -14.91
C VAL A 38 7.94 2.76 -14.02
N ILE A 39 8.17 1.49 -13.68
CA ILE A 39 7.31 0.74 -12.77
C ILE A 39 7.42 1.33 -11.37
N LEU A 40 8.65 1.53 -10.89
CA LEU A 40 8.92 2.15 -9.59
C LEU A 40 8.25 3.53 -9.48
N PHE A 41 8.31 4.34 -10.53
CA PHE A 41 7.64 5.64 -10.58
C PHE A 41 6.12 5.55 -10.34
N LEU A 42 5.48 4.46 -10.74
CA LEU A 42 4.05 4.25 -10.55
C LEU A 42 3.73 3.54 -9.23
N THR A 43 4.42 2.44 -8.94
CA THR A 43 4.10 1.52 -7.85
C THR A 43 4.56 2.06 -6.50
N PHE A 44 5.75 2.66 -6.41
CA PHE A 44 6.25 3.20 -5.15
C PHE A 44 5.38 4.35 -4.62
N PRO A 45 5.07 5.42 -5.39
CA PRO A 45 4.17 6.47 -4.92
C PRO A 45 2.75 5.96 -4.65
N ALA A 46 2.27 4.95 -5.40
CA ALA A 46 0.98 4.33 -5.15
C ALA A 46 0.95 3.60 -3.80
N PHE A 47 1.95 2.77 -3.49
CA PHE A 47 2.05 2.08 -2.21
C PHE A 47 2.23 3.05 -1.04
N PHE A 48 3.09 4.06 -1.22
CA PHE A 48 3.29 5.10 -0.22
C PHE A 48 2.01 5.90 0.04
N GLY A 49 1.35 6.33 -1.03
CA GLY A 49 0.10 7.08 -0.98
C GLY A 49 -1.04 6.27 -0.38
N PHE A 50 -1.13 4.97 -0.69
CA PHE A 50 -2.10 4.05 -0.09
C PHE A 50 -1.88 3.90 1.42
N MET A 51 -0.63 3.69 1.86
CA MET A 51 -0.29 3.52 3.28
C MET A 51 -0.54 4.78 4.11
N ILE A 52 -0.40 5.98 3.53
CA ILE A 52 -0.59 7.22 4.27
C ILE A 52 -1.99 7.80 4.11
N GLY A 53 -2.39 7.97 2.85
CA GLY A 53 -3.73 8.35 2.42
C GLY A 53 -4.36 9.48 3.20
N ASP A 54 -3.79 10.69 3.16
CA ASP A 54 -4.32 11.85 3.89
C ASP A 54 -4.01 13.14 3.12
N LEU A 55 -5.02 13.98 2.91
CA LEU A 55 -4.83 15.20 2.12
C LEU A 55 -3.85 16.17 2.80
N GLY A 56 -3.97 16.35 4.11
CA GLY A 56 -3.14 17.28 4.88
C GLY A 56 -1.67 16.86 4.88
N TYR A 57 -1.40 15.58 5.14
CA TYR A 57 -0.02 15.07 5.07
C TYR A 57 0.53 15.09 3.64
N GLY A 58 -0.28 14.76 2.64
CA GLY A 58 0.11 14.82 1.22
C GLY A 58 0.54 16.22 0.79
N LEU A 59 -0.22 17.26 1.18
CA LEU A 59 0.14 18.66 0.94
C LEU A 59 1.47 19.04 1.60
N ILE A 60 1.71 18.59 2.84
CA ILE A 60 2.97 18.85 3.53
C ILE A 60 4.14 18.14 2.83
N TYR A 61 3.97 16.90 2.39
CA TYR A 61 5.01 16.19 1.63
C TYR A 61 5.33 16.86 0.30
N MET A 62 4.32 17.35 -0.42
CA MET A 62 4.56 18.16 -1.62
C MET A 62 5.34 19.43 -1.29
N GLY A 63 5.04 20.11 -0.19
CA GLY A 63 5.77 21.29 0.27
C GLY A 63 7.24 20.98 0.62
N ILE A 64 7.49 19.89 1.35
CA ILE A 64 8.84 19.42 1.69
C ILE A 64 9.61 19.04 0.42
N GLY A 65 8.98 18.29 -0.48
CA GLY A 65 9.59 17.88 -1.74
C GLY A 65 9.92 19.07 -2.65
N TYR A 66 9.04 20.05 -2.74
CA TYR A 66 9.28 21.30 -3.46
C TYR A 66 10.43 22.11 -2.85
N TYR A 67 10.47 22.21 -1.51
CA TYR A 67 11.59 22.84 -0.82
C TYR A 67 12.91 22.13 -1.11
N LEU A 68 12.96 20.79 -1.04
CA LEU A 68 14.16 20.01 -1.38
C LEU A 68 14.58 20.20 -2.84
N TYR A 69 13.63 20.27 -3.76
CA TYR A 69 13.90 20.46 -5.19
C TYR A 69 14.43 21.85 -5.51
N SER A 70 13.93 22.89 -4.83
CA SER A 70 14.24 24.29 -5.12
C SER A 70 15.39 24.88 -4.30
N ALA A 71 15.63 24.37 -3.09
CA ALA A 71 16.62 24.94 -2.16
C ALA A 71 18.01 24.31 -2.27
N PHE A 72 18.14 23.15 -2.92
CA PHE A 72 19.40 22.43 -3.07
C PHE A 72 19.75 22.24 -4.55
N ASP A 73 20.98 22.58 -4.93
CA ASP A 73 21.50 22.43 -6.30
C ASP A 73 22.14 21.05 -6.56
N SER A 74 22.13 20.16 -5.56
CA SER A 74 22.70 18.82 -5.69
C SER A 74 21.71 17.89 -6.42
N PRO A 75 22.15 17.16 -7.45
CA PRO A 75 21.29 16.25 -8.22
C PRO A 75 20.56 15.21 -7.36
N GLY A 76 21.19 14.73 -6.28
CA GLY A 76 20.59 13.76 -5.38
C GLY A 76 19.42 14.34 -4.57
N PHE A 77 19.58 15.56 -4.02
CA PHE A 77 18.52 16.23 -3.27
C PHE A 77 17.34 16.64 -4.18
N GLN A 78 17.62 17.08 -5.40
CA GLN A 78 16.58 17.37 -6.39
C GLN A 78 15.79 16.12 -6.77
N SER A 79 16.47 14.98 -6.94
CA SER A 79 15.81 13.70 -7.24
C SER A 79 14.94 13.23 -6.07
N MET A 80 15.46 13.27 -4.84
CA MET A 80 14.66 12.98 -3.64
C MET A 80 13.47 13.92 -3.47
N GLY A 81 13.64 15.21 -3.78
CA GLY A 81 12.58 16.21 -3.80
C GLY A 81 11.49 15.82 -4.80
N GLY A 82 11.88 15.45 -6.03
CA GLY A 82 10.98 14.97 -7.08
C GLY A 82 10.17 13.74 -6.65
N VAL A 83 10.84 12.71 -6.12
CA VAL A 83 10.18 11.51 -5.58
C VAL A 83 9.17 11.88 -4.49
N THR A 84 9.55 12.77 -3.57
CA THR A 84 8.70 13.20 -2.46
C THR A 84 7.47 13.98 -2.94
N ILE A 85 7.61 14.81 -3.98
CA ILE A 85 6.47 15.52 -4.59
C ILE A 85 5.46 14.52 -5.16
N ILE A 86 5.92 13.56 -5.96
CA ILE A 86 5.02 12.56 -6.56
C ILE A 86 4.36 11.69 -5.48
N ALA A 87 5.13 11.25 -4.48
CA ALA A 87 4.58 10.53 -3.32
C ALA A 87 3.54 11.36 -2.55
N GLY A 88 3.77 12.67 -2.39
CA GLY A 88 2.83 13.61 -1.80
C GLY A 88 1.54 13.79 -2.63
N ILE A 89 1.64 13.82 -3.96
CA ILE A 89 0.48 13.86 -4.87
C ILE A 89 -0.37 12.60 -4.69
N PHE A 90 0.22 11.42 -4.75
CA PHE A 90 -0.52 10.16 -4.55
C PHE A 90 -1.14 10.09 -3.15
N THR A 91 -0.41 10.54 -2.12
CA THR A 91 -0.93 10.64 -0.75
C THR A 91 -2.14 11.56 -0.65
N ALA A 92 -2.12 12.70 -1.37
CA ALA A 92 -3.25 13.63 -1.41
C ALA A 92 -4.45 13.03 -2.17
N VAL A 93 -4.21 12.35 -3.29
CA VAL A 93 -5.26 11.66 -4.06
C VAL A 93 -5.93 10.59 -3.21
N PHE A 94 -5.16 9.69 -2.58
CA PHE A 94 -5.71 8.69 -1.66
C PHE A 94 -6.37 9.34 -0.44
N GLY A 95 -5.85 10.46 0.07
CA GLY A 95 -6.48 11.22 1.14
C GLY A 95 -7.87 11.75 0.80
N ILE A 96 -8.05 12.23 -0.44
CA ILE A 96 -9.38 12.62 -0.94
C ILE A 96 -10.29 11.40 -1.07
N LEU A 97 -9.77 10.27 -1.58
CA LEU A 97 -10.53 9.03 -1.70
C LEU A 97 -10.97 8.47 -0.34
N TYR A 98 -10.09 8.53 0.67
CA TYR A 98 -10.39 8.18 2.06
C TYR A 98 -11.28 9.21 2.77
N GLY A 99 -11.39 10.43 2.23
CA GLY A 99 -12.16 11.50 2.84
C GLY A 99 -11.52 12.09 4.12
N GLU A 100 -10.20 11.99 4.27
CA GLU A 100 -9.49 12.41 5.48
C GLU A 100 -8.50 13.57 5.26
N ILE A 101 -8.49 14.49 6.22
CA ILE A 101 -7.49 15.56 6.36
C ILE A 101 -6.97 15.59 7.81
N PHE A 102 -5.66 15.42 7.98
CA PHE A 102 -5.03 15.29 9.32
C PHE A 102 -5.71 14.24 10.21
N GLY A 103 -6.18 13.13 9.64
CA GLY A 103 -6.93 12.09 10.36
C GLY A 103 -8.33 12.49 10.83
N LEU A 104 -8.88 13.61 10.36
CA LEU A 104 -10.28 14.01 10.55
C LEU A 104 -11.09 13.71 9.28
N HIS A 105 -12.31 13.22 9.45
CA HIS A 105 -13.22 12.84 8.35
C HIS A 105 -13.91 14.05 7.67
N LEU A 106 -13.29 15.23 7.72
CA LEU A 106 -13.91 16.48 7.25
C LEU A 106 -14.19 16.46 5.74
N ILE A 107 -13.35 15.80 4.94
CA ILE A 107 -13.56 15.72 3.49
C ILE A 107 -14.73 14.78 3.19
N ALA A 108 -14.85 13.65 3.90
CA ALA A 108 -16.02 12.78 3.81
C ALA A 108 -17.32 13.57 4.06
N THR A 109 -17.40 14.29 5.18
CA THR A 109 -18.62 15.01 5.58
C THR A 109 -18.92 16.23 4.69
N TYR A 110 -17.94 17.08 4.40
CA TYR A 110 -18.21 18.33 3.67
C TYR A 110 -18.20 18.16 2.15
N PHE A 111 -17.31 17.33 1.60
CA PHE A 111 -17.17 17.17 0.16
C PHE A 111 -18.01 16.00 -0.35
N TRP A 112 -17.81 14.78 0.16
CA TRP A 112 -18.50 13.61 -0.37
C TRP A 112 -19.99 13.55 0.01
N GLU A 113 -20.32 13.74 1.29
CA GLU A 113 -21.70 13.80 1.77
C GLU A 113 -22.37 15.12 1.39
N GLY A 114 -21.69 16.24 1.65
CA GLY A 114 -22.26 17.58 1.47
C GLY A 114 -22.39 18.06 0.01
N THR A 115 -21.39 17.80 -0.84
CA THR A 115 -21.38 18.33 -2.24
C THR A 115 -21.67 17.28 -3.29
N VAL A 116 -21.21 16.04 -3.11
CA VAL A 116 -21.42 14.95 -4.07
C VAL A 116 -22.70 14.16 -3.76
N GLY A 117 -23.18 14.20 -2.51
CA GLY A 117 -24.41 13.53 -2.09
C GLY A 117 -24.25 12.02 -1.88
N LEU A 118 -23.03 11.53 -1.65
CA LEU A 118 -22.77 10.14 -1.29
C LEU A 118 -23.01 9.93 0.21
N ALA A 119 -23.45 8.73 0.62
CA ALA A 119 -23.72 8.43 2.03
C ALA A 119 -22.46 8.27 2.89
N HIS A 120 -21.30 8.07 2.25
CA HIS A 120 -19.98 7.88 2.86
C HIS A 120 -18.89 8.23 1.82
N ALA A 121 -17.62 8.33 2.27
CA ALA A 121 -16.50 8.46 1.34
C ALA A 121 -16.42 7.22 0.43
N PRO A 122 -15.89 7.34 -0.81
CA PRO A 122 -15.75 6.20 -1.73
C PRO A 122 -14.97 5.02 -1.12
N ILE A 123 -14.04 5.32 -0.21
CA ILE A 123 -13.17 4.36 0.43
C ILE A 123 -13.02 4.78 1.91
N GLU A 124 -13.05 3.83 2.85
CA GLU A 124 -12.79 4.11 4.27
C GLU A 124 -11.56 3.37 4.79
N LYS A 125 -10.90 3.92 5.82
CA LYS A 125 -9.76 3.26 6.47
C LYS A 125 -10.19 2.17 7.46
N GLY A 126 -11.43 2.20 7.91
CA GLY A 126 -12.02 1.17 8.77
C GLY A 126 -11.65 1.24 10.25
N LEU A 127 -11.44 2.45 10.77
CA LEU A 127 -11.15 2.67 12.19
C LEU A 127 -12.39 2.86 13.05
N SER A 128 -13.53 3.20 12.46
CA SER A 128 -14.80 3.32 13.17
C SER A 128 -15.46 1.95 13.28
N PRO A 129 -16.33 1.70 14.29
CA PRO A 129 -17.10 0.47 14.40
C PRO A 129 -17.94 0.17 13.16
N ALA A 130 -18.42 1.20 12.46
CA ALA A 130 -19.17 1.08 11.21
C ALA A 130 -18.29 0.67 10.02
N GLY A 131 -16.98 0.95 10.06
CA GLY A 131 -16.04 0.68 8.98
C GLY A 131 -15.11 -0.50 9.21
N VAL A 132 -15.25 -1.28 10.31
CA VAL A 132 -14.30 -2.36 10.65
C VAL A 132 -14.08 -3.36 9.51
N GLU A 133 -15.11 -3.60 8.69
CA GLU A 133 -15.01 -4.46 7.50
C GLU A 133 -14.01 -3.94 6.47
N TRP A 134 -13.81 -2.62 6.37
CA TRP A 134 -12.76 -2.04 5.53
C TRP A 134 -11.36 -2.42 6.02
N ALA A 135 -11.14 -2.48 7.34
CA ALA A 135 -9.83 -2.83 7.88
C ALA A 135 -9.41 -4.26 7.50
N THR A 136 -10.34 -5.21 7.56
CA THR A 136 -10.10 -6.59 7.09
C THR A 136 -10.08 -6.67 5.57
N GLY A 137 -10.89 -5.88 4.87
CA GLY A 137 -10.88 -5.73 3.42
C GLY A 137 -9.52 -5.29 2.88
N TRP A 138 -8.83 -4.36 3.57
CA TRP A 138 -7.49 -3.92 3.16
C TRP A 138 -6.44 -5.02 3.19
N LEU A 139 -6.56 -6.00 4.08
CA LEU A 139 -5.66 -7.16 4.08
C LEU A 139 -5.83 -7.95 2.77
N VAL A 140 -7.06 -8.16 2.32
CA VAL A 140 -7.36 -8.88 1.08
C VAL A 140 -6.91 -8.07 -0.14
N VAL A 141 -7.18 -6.77 -0.17
CA VAL A 141 -6.70 -5.87 -1.24
C VAL A 141 -5.18 -5.89 -1.32
N SER A 142 -4.48 -5.84 -0.19
CA SER A 142 -3.01 -5.89 -0.16
C SER A 142 -2.47 -7.20 -0.74
N VAL A 143 -3.12 -8.33 -0.43
CA VAL A 143 -2.81 -9.63 -1.02
C VAL A 143 -3.03 -9.62 -2.54
N VAL A 144 -4.16 -9.08 -3.02
CA VAL A 144 -4.43 -8.98 -4.47
C VAL A 144 -3.41 -8.10 -5.17
N VAL A 145 -3.08 -6.94 -4.59
CA VAL A 145 -2.02 -6.05 -5.09
C VAL A 145 -0.68 -6.80 -5.16
N GLY A 146 -0.33 -7.56 -4.12
CA GLY A 146 0.87 -8.40 -4.12
C GLY A 146 0.85 -9.46 -5.22
N ILE A 147 -0.29 -10.11 -5.47
CA ILE A 147 -0.44 -11.07 -6.57
C ILE A 147 -0.20 -10.39 -7.91
N LEU A 148 -0.83 -9.24 -8.16
CA LEU A 148 -0.69 -8.51 -9.41
C LEU A 148 0.75 -8.00 -9.62
N HIS A 149 1.35 -7.43 -8.57
CA HIS A 149 2.70 -6.88 -8.64
C HIS A 149 3.76 -7.97 -8.87
N LEU A 150 3.67 -9.11 -8.16
CA LEU A 150 4.60 -10.23 -8.36
C LEU A 150 4.40 -10.95 -9.69
N ASN A 151 3.16 -11.06 -10.18
CA ASN A 151 2.91 -11.57 -11.53
C ASN A 151 3.57 -10.68 -12.59
N MET A 152 3.47 -9.36 -12.45
CA MET A 152 4.16 -8.44 -13.35
C MET A 152 5.67 -8.65 -13.31
N ALA A 153 6.26 -8.87 -12.12
CA ALA A 153 7.69 -9.13 -11.97
C ALA A 153 8.14 -10.39 -12.73
N TRP A 154 7.46 -11.51 -12.51
CA TRP A 154 7.81 -12.76 -13.19
C TRP A 154 7.46 -12.76 -14.68
N ILE A 155 6.46 -12.00 -15.12
CA ILE A 155 6.20 -11.81 -16.55
C ILE A 155 7.35 -11.05 -17.20
N ILE A 156 7.89 -10.03 -16.56
CA ILE A 156 9.06 -9.28 -17.05
C ILE A 156 10.25 -10.22 -17.13
N GLY A 157 10.58 -10.94 -16.05
CA GLY A 157 11.67 -11.92 -16.04
C GLY A 157 11.50 -12.99 -17.13
N PHE A 158 10.29 -13.52 -17.31
CA PHE A 158 10.00 -14.48 -18.38
C PHE A 158 10.24 -13.90 -19.78
N VAL A 159 9.88 -12.64 -20.02
CA VAL A 159 10.12 -11.96 -21.31
C VAL A 159 11.62 -11.71 -21.51
N GLU A 160 12.36 -11.42 -20.44
CA GLU A 160 13.80 -11.21 -20.47
C GLU A 160 14.55 -12.49 -20.82
N ASP A 161 14.25 -13.59 -20.13
CA ASP A 161 14.83 -14.91 -20.42
C ASP A 161 14.51 -15.38 -21.84
N LEU A 162 13.33 -15.05 -22.35
CA LEU A 162 12.98 -15.35 -23.74
C LEU A 162 13.81 -14.56 -24.76
N GLN A 163 14.31 -13.37 -24.39
CA GLN A 163 15.14 -12.54 -25.25
C GLN A 163 16.63 -12.89 -25.14
N MET A 164 17.10 -13.18 -23.91
CA MET A 164 18.51 -13.48 -23.62
C MET A 164 18.86 -14.96 -23.81
N HIS A 165 17.91 -15.86 -23.51
CA HIS A 165 18.07 -17.32 -23.53
C HIS A 165 17.02 -17.99 -24.43
N ASP A 166 16.81 -19.31 -24.27
CA ASP A 166 15.81 -20.06 -25.01
C ASP A 166 14.52 -20.27 -24.20
N ILE A 167 13.45 -20.64 -24.90
CA ILE A 167 12.12 -20.87 -24.32
C ILE A 167 12.10 -21.89 -23.20
N LYS A 168 13.05 -22.83 -23.16
CA LYS A 168 13.11 -23.84 -22.11
C LYS A 168 13.58 -23.24 -20.79
N HIS A 169 14.65 -22.44 -20.79
CA HIS A 169 15.12 -21.78 -19.57
C HIS A 169 14.03 -20.85 -19.01
N ALA A 170 13.41 -20.03 -19.88
CA ALA A 170 12.30 -19.17 -19.46
C ALA A 170 11.13 -19.95 -18.81
N ILE A 171 10.78 -21.13 -19.32
CA ILE A 171 9.72 -21.97 -18.73
C ILE A 171 10.16 -22.58 -17.39
N TYR A 172 11.41 -23.02 -17.27
CA TYR A 172 11.90 -23.66 -16.05
C TYR A 172 12.09 -22.69 -14.90
N GLU A 173 12.63 -21.50 -15.18
CA GLU A 173 12.89 -20.46 -14.18
C GLU A 173 11.60 -19.66 -13.93
N ASN A 174 11.31 -18.63 -14.73
CA ASN A 174 10.20 -17.72 -14.46
C ASN A 174 8.79 -18.31 -14.73
N GLY A 175 8.66 -19.19 -15.72
CA GLY A 175 7.39 -19.82 -16.07
C GLY A 175 6.84 -20.75 -14.98
N SER A 176 7.72 -21.47 -14.30
CA SER A 176 7.34 -22.38 -13.21
C SER A 176 6.81 -21.61 -12.01
N TRP A 177 7.46 -20.51 -11.63
CA TRP A 177 7.01 -19.58 -10.58
C TRP A 177 5.66 -18.95 -10.91
N LEU A 178 5.43 -18.52 -12.16
CA LEU A 178 4.12 -18.00 -12.60
C LEU A 178 3.00 -19.03 -12.46
N LEU A 179 3.25 -20.29 -12.87
CA LEU A 179 2.27 -21.37 -12.74
C LEU A 179 1.98 -21.65 -11.26
N MET A 180 3.01 -21.74 -10.42
CA MET A 180 2.83 -21.96 -8.98
C MET A 180 2.07 -20.83 -8.31
N MET A 181 2.44 -19.59 -8.60
CA MET A 181 1.78 -18.41 -8.06
C MET A 181 0.29 -18.40 -8.37
N ASN A 182 -0.07 -18.50 -9.65
CA ASN A 182 -1.47 -18.46 -10.06
C ASN A 182 -2.22 -19.72 -9.59
N GLY A 183 -1.60 -20.89 -9.66
CA GLY A 183 -2.18 -22.14 -9.16
C GLY A 183 -2.53 -22.06 -7.68
N LEU A 184 -1.59 -21.62 -6.84
CA LEU A 184 -1.80 -21.50 -5.40
C LEU A 184 -2.85 -20.45 -5.05
N TRP A 185 -2.76 -19.24 -5.60
CA TRP A 185 -3.66 -18.15 -5.21
C TRP A 185 -5.07 -18.31 -5.77
N VAL A 186 -5.23 -18.84 -7.00
CA VAL A 186 -6.56 -19.20 -7.52
C VAL A 186 -7.16 -20.33 -6.67
N TRP A 187 -6.36 -21.27 -6.18
CA TRP A 187 -6.83 -22.31 -5.27
C TRP A 187 -7.27 -21.74 -3.91
N ILE A 188 -6.48 -20.82 -3.33
CA ILE A 188 -6.81 -20.13 -2.06
C ILE A 188 -8.13 -19.36 -2.19
N PHE A 189 -8.36 -18.67 -3.30
CA PHE A 189 -9.60 -17.94 -3.57
C PHE A 189 -10.73 -18.82 -4.15
N SER A 190 -10.59 -20.15 -4.16
CA SER A 190 -11.60 -21.05 -4.73
C SER A 190 -12.65 -21.49 -3.71
N ASP A 191 -13.83 -21.88 -4.24
CA ASP A 191 -14.91 -22.47 -3.45
C ASP A 191 -14.49 -23.75 -2.72
N ALA A 192 -13.44 -24.45 -3.18
CA ALA A 192 -12.93 -25.63 -2.51
C ALA A 192 -12.42 -25.32 -1.10
N ILE A 193 -11.68 -24.20 -0.93
CA ILE A 193 -11.17 -23.76 0.38
C ILE A 193 -12.25 -23.03 1.17
N LYS A 194 -13.08 -22.24 0.49
CA LYS A 194 -14.22 -21.54 1.11
C LYS A 194 -15.17 -22.52 1.79
N ASN A 195 -15.59 -23.57 1.09
CA ASN A 195 -16.52 -24.58 1.61
C ASN A 195 -15.89 -25.46 2.70
N ALA A 196 -14.56 -25.61 2.69
CA ALA A 196 -13.83 -26.29 3.75
C ALA A 196 -13.75 -25.47 5.05
N GLY A 197 -14.09 -24.18 5.03
CA GLY A 197 -14.11 -23.31 6.21
C GLY A 197 -12.73 -23.05 6.82
N VAL A 198 -11.66 -23.21 6.04
CA VAL A 198 -10.27 -23.07 6.52
C VAL A 198 -9.87 -21.61 6.70
N LEU A 199 -10.33 -20.74 5.80
CA LEU A 199 -10.01 -19.31 5.80
C LEU A 199 -11.17 -18.47 6.33
N PRO A 200 -10.91 -17.32 6.97
CA PRO A 200 -11.95 -16.40 7.41
C PRO A 200 -12.85 -15.91 6.25
N ALA A 201 -14.13 -15.68 6.53
CA ALA A 201 -15.14 -15.32 5.52
C ALA A 201 -14.81 -14.00 4.78
N PHE A 202 -14.21 -13.02 5.46
CA PHE A 202 -13.86 -11.72 4.89
C PHE A 202 -12.97 -11.83 3.63
N VAL A 203 -12.17 -12.90 3.49
CA VAL A 203 -11.34 -13.15 2.31
C VAL A 203 -12.17 -13.25 1.02
N TYR A 204 -13.38 -13.80 1.12
CA TYR A 204 -14.29 -14.01 -0.01
C TYR A 204 -15.39 -12.95 -0.10
N GLU A 205 -15.72 -12.32 1.02
CA GLU A 205 -16.80 -11.34 1.10
C GLU A 205 -16.33 -9.93 0.68
N THR A 206 -15.05 -9.59 0.83
CA THR A 206 -14.51 -8.25 0.54
C THR A 206 -14.89 -7.73 -0.85
N PHE A 207 -14.84 -8.59 -1.87
CA PHE A 207 -15.15 -8.23 -3.27
C PHE A 207 -16.55 -8.67 -3.74
N SER A 208 -17.35 -9.24 -2.85
CA SER A 208 -18.71 -9.70 -3.15
C SER A 208 -19.63 -8.51 -3.46
N SER A 209 -20.80 -8.75 -4.04
CA SER A 209 -21.77 -7.67 -4.34
C SER A 209 -22.25 -6.91 -3.09
N GLU A 210 -22.19 -7.54 -1.93
CA GLU A 210 -22.55 -6.96 -0.63
C GLU A 210 -21.30 -6.58 0.18
N GLY A 211 -20.12 -6.78 -0.41
CA GLY A 211 -18.83 -6.53 0.22
C GLY A 211 -18.46 -5.06 0.24
N VAL A 212 -17.39 -4.80 0.98
CA VAL A 212 -16.73 -3.50 1.11
C VAL A 212 -16.42 -2.87 -0.26
N ILE A 213 -15.99 -3.69 -1.23
CA ILE A 213 -15.72 -3.26 -2.60
C ILE A 213 -16.60 -4.09 -3.54
N PRO A 214 -17.78 -3.59 -3.97
CA PRO A 214 -18.79 -4.38 -4.66
C PRO A 214 -18.42 -4.66 -6.12
N LEU A 215 -17.47 -5.56 -6.36
CA LEU A 215 -17.05 -6.02 -7.69
C LEU A 215 -17.83 -7.27 -8.14
N GLY A 216 -18.61 -7.89 -7.25
CA GLY A 216 -19.37 -9.11 -7.53
C GLY A 216 -18.52 -10.38 -7.60
N PHE A 217 -17.29 -10.33 -7.09
CA PHE A 217 -16.37 -11.47 -7.07
C PHE A 217 -16.42 -12.20 -5.73
N ASN A 218 -16.87 -13.46 -5.73
CA ASN A 218 -17.06 -14.29 -4.54
C ASN A 218 -16.05 -15.43 -4.40
N GLY A 219 -15.03 -15.45 -5.27
CA GLY A 219 -14.08 -16.54 -5.43
C GLY A 219 -14.19 -17.24 -6.79
N PHE A 220 -13.29 -18.19 -7.01
CA PHE A 220 -13.27 -19.05 -8.19
C PHE A 220 -14.06 -20.34 -7.95
N PRO A 221 -14.69 -20.94 -8.97
CA PRO A 221 -15.28 -22.25 -8.82
C PRO A 221 -14.21 -23.27 -8.41
N ALA A 222 -14.59 -24.26 -7.59
CA ALA A 222 -13.67 -25.29 -7.07
C ALA A 222 -12.90 -26.06 -8.16
N MET A 223 -13.46 -26.15 -9.38
CA MET A 223 -12.86 -26.85 -10.54
C MET A 223 -12.28 -28.22 -10.14
N GLU A 224 -13.11 -29.05 -9.51
CA GLU A 224 -12.71 -30.39 -9.05
C GLU A 224 -12.41 -31.32 -10.23
N LEU A 225 -11.31 -32.10 -10.13
CA LEU A 225 -10.91 -33.08 -11.14
C LEU A 225 -11.13 -34.51 -10.66
N PHE A 226 -10.42 -34.90 -9.59
CA PHE A 226 -10.52 -36.24 -9.01
C PHE A 226 -10.15 -36.23 -7.54
N THR A 227 -10.75 -37.13 -6.77
CA THR A 227 -10.38 -37.36 -5.37
C THR A 227 -9.19 -38.29 -5.29
N ILE A 228 -8.15 -37.94 -4.53
CA ILE A 228 -6.99 -38.82 -4.32
C ILE A 228 -7.37 -39.89 -3.29
N PRO A 229 -7.46 -41.18 -3.68
CA PRO A 229 -7.80 -42.23 -2.74
C PRO A 229 -6.72 -42.33 -1.64
N GLY A 230 -7.12 -42.26 -0.37
CA GLY A 230 -6.24 -42.42 0.80
C GLY A 230 -5.78 -41.13 1.49
N ILE A 231 -5.82 -39.98 0.82
CA ILE A 231 -5.46 -38.67 1.42
C ILE A 231 -6.71 -37.85 1.75
N GLY A 232 -7.87 -38.18 1.16
CA GLY A 232 -9.13 -37.46 1.39
C GLY A 232 -9.18 -36.06 0.75
N GLY A 233 -8.09 -35.61 0.11
CA GLY A 233 -8.03 -34.37 -0.63
C GLY A 233 -8.60 -34.50 -2.04
N GLN A 234 -9.40 -33.51 -2.45
CA GLN A 234 -9.81 -33.32 -3.84
C GLN A 234 -8.69 -32.62 -4.61
N MET A 235 -8.26 -33.20 -5.74
CA MET A 235 -7.41 -32.51 -6.69
C MET A 235 -8.28 -31.54 -7.49
N THR A 236 -7.91 -30.27 -7.48
CA THR A 236 -8.56 -29.19 -8.24
C THR A 236 -7.66 -28.76 -9.40
N VAL A 237 -8.20 -28.13 -10.43
CA VAL A 237 -7.39 -27.59 -11.55
C VAL A 237 -6.30 -26.63 -11.05
N PRO A 238 -6.58 -25.65 -10.16
CA PRO A 238 -5.55 -24.74 -9.65
C PRO A 238 -4.43 -25.46 -8.89
N LEU A 239 -4.77 -26.48 -8.09
CA LEU A 239 -3.78 -27.28 -7.38
C LEU A 239 -2.93 -28.12 -8.35
N LEU A 240 -3.52 -28.63 -9.42
CA LEU A 240 -2.78 -29.32 -10.47
C LEU A 240 -1.79 -28.38 -11.18
N ILE A 241 -2.20 -27.15 -11.49
CA ILE A 241 -1.31 -26.14 -12.08
C ILE A 241 -0.14 -25.84 -11.15
N PHE A 242 -0.40 -25.71 -9.85
CA PHE A 242 0.66 -25.54 -8.84
C PHE A 242 1.64 -26.72 -8.84
N VAL A 243 1.13 -27.97 -8.85
CA VAL A 243 1.96 -29.17 -8.89
C VAL A 243 2.77 -29.25 -10.18
N ILE A 244 2.19 -28.88 -11.32
CA ILE A 244 2.91 -28.82 -12.61
C ILE A 244 4.06 -27.82 -12.52
N GLY A 245 3.79 -26.59 -12.04
CA GLY A 245 4.84 -25.59 -11.86
C GLY A 245 5.95 -26.07 -10.93
N PHE A 246 5.60 -26.71 -9.80
CA PHE A 246 6.58 -27.27 -8.88
C PHE A 246 7.44 -28.36 -9.52
N VAL A 247 6.84 -29.25 -10.30
CA VAL A 247 7.56 -30.32 -11.01
C VAL A 247 8.49 -29.72 -12.06
N VAL A 248 8.04 -28.72 -12.82
CA VAL A 248 8.85 -28.00 -13.82
C VAL A 248 10.05 -27.31 -13.16
N LEU A 249 9.83 -26.64 -12.02
CA LEU A 249 10.90 -26.01 -11.22
C LEU A 249 11.92 -27.05 -10.74
N ALA A 250 11.46 -28.15 -10.15
CA ALA A 250 12.34 -29.21 -9.65
C ALA A 250 13.14 -29.92 -10.75
N TYR A 251 12.63 -29.95 -11.98
CA TYR A 251 13.35 -30.46 -13.15
C TYR A 251 14.39 -29.48 -13.69
N GLY A 252 14.13 -28.18 -13.61
CA GLY A 252 15.10 -27.13 -13.95
C GLY A 252 16.21 -27.08 -12.92
N GLU A 253 15.87 -26.71 -11.69
CA GLU A 253 16.80 -26.58 -10.58
C GLU A 253 16.20 -27.10 -9.27
N LEU A 254 16.77 -28.19 -8.74
CA LEU A 254 16.29 -28.80 -7.49
C LEU A 254 16.48 -27.88 -6.27
N VAL A 255 17.48 -26.99 -6.32
CA VAL A 255 17.74 -26.04 -5.22
C VAL A 255 16.66 -24.97 -5.19
N GLU A 256 16.15 -24.49 -6.32
CA GLU A 256 15.05 -23.53 -6.30
C GLU A 256 13.74 -24.16 -5.80
N ALA A 257 13.55 -25.46 -6.03
CA ALA A 257 12.37 -26.17 -5.56
C ALA A 257 12.22 -26.19 -4.02
N ILE A 258 13.29 -26.01 -3.24
CA ILE A 258 13.17 -25.86 -1.77
C ILE A 258 12.54 -24.51 -1.38
N GLU A 259 12.59 -23.53 -2.27
CA GLU A 259 12.05 -22.19 -2.06
C GLU A 259 10.60 -22.03 -2.52
N PHE A 260 9.92 -23.12 -2.91
CA PHE A 260 8.57 -23.09 -3.46
C PHE A 260 7.54 -22.30 -2.62
N LEU A 261 7.76 -22.20 -1.30
CA LEU A 261 6.92 -21.45 -0.37
C LEU A 261 6.98 -19.93 -0.59
N ASN A 262 7.96 -19.42 -1.34
CA ASN A 262 8.08 -18.00 -1.65
C ASN A 262 6.86 -17.47 -2.42
N VAL A 263 6.15 -18.30 -3.19
CA VAL A 263 4.89 -17.91 -3.84
C VAL A 263 3.78 -17.52 -2.85
N LEU A 264 3.85 -18.06 -1.62
CA LEU A 264 2.95 -17.69 -0.53
C LEU A 264 3.54 -16.54 0.28
N VAL A 265 4.78 -16.69 0.74
CA VAL A 265 5.44 -15.75 1.67
C VAL A 265 5.55 -14.35 1.06
N ASN A 266 5.90 -14.26 -0.23
CA ASN A 266 6.11 -12.95 -0.88
C ASN A 266 4.81 -12.17 -1.01
N VAL A 267 3.68 -12.83 -1.31
CA VAL A 267 2.37 -12.15 -1.34
C VAL A 267 1.90 -11.79 0.06
N LEU A 268 2.06 -12.68 1.04
CA LEU A 268 1.71 -12.36 2.42
C LEU A 268 2.55 -11.20 2.96
N SER A 269 3.75 -11.00 2.44
CA SER A 269 4.59 -9.83 2.74
C SER A 269 3.89 -8.50 2.38
N TYR A 270 3.01 -8.47 1.37
CA TYR A 270 2.25 -7.27 0.99
C TYR A 270 1.18 -6.89 2.02
N THR A 271 0.77 -7.78 2.93
CA THR A 271 -0.14 -7.43 4.03
C THR A 271 0.40 -6.28 4.90
N ARG A 272 1.71 -5.99 4.81
CA ARG A 272 2.35 -4.80 5.37
C ARG A 272 1.72 -3.50 4.89
N LEU A 273 1.21 -3.42 3.66
CA LEU A 273 0.50 -2.24 3.14
C LEU A 273 -0.71 -1.90 4.03
N ALA A 274 -1.59 -2.88 4.29
CA ALA A 274 -2.72 -2.72 5.20
C ALA A 274 -2.29 -2.46 6.65
N ALA A 275 -1.26 -3.18 7.14
CA ALA A 275 -0.79 -3.00 8.52
C ALA A 275 -0.28 -1.58 8.78
N VAL A 276 0.52 -1.01 7.87
CA VAL A 276 1.03 0.36 7.98
C VAL A 276 -0.08 1.38 7.82
N LEU A 277 -1.02 1.15 6.90
CA LEU A 277 -2.23 1.97 6.73
C LEU A 277 -2.99 2.09 8.04
N LEU A 278 -3.37 0.95 8.63
CA LEU A 278 -4.16 0.91 9.87
C LEU A 278 -3.38 1.49 11.06
N ALA A 279 -2.09 1.20 11.17
CA ALA A 279 -1.25 1.75 12.23
C ALA A 279 -1.16 3.28 12.14
N LYS A 280 -0.92 3.83 10.95
CA LYS A 280 -0.80 5.28 10.76
C LYS A 280 -2.14 5.99 10.98
N ALA A 281 -3.21 5.43 10.43
CA ALA A 281 -4.55 5.94 10.62
C ALA A 281 -4.91 5.94 12.12
N GLY A 282 -4.65 4.84 12.83
CA GLY A 282 -4.89 4.71 14.27
C GLY A 282 -4.07 5.70 15.12
N MET A 283 -2.82 5.99 14.75
CA MET A 283 -2.02 7.00 15.42
C MET A 283 -2.59 8.41 15.23
N ALA A 284 -2.94 8.79 14.00
CA ALA A 284 -3.56 10.09 13.72
C ALA A 284 -4.90 10.23 14.47
N PHE A 285 -5.72 9.19 14.42
CA PHE A 285 -6.98 9.09 15.16
C PHE A 285 -6.77 9.30 16.66
N THR A 286 -5.75 8.65 17.26
CA THR A 286 -5.47 8.77 18.70
C THR A 286 -5.08 10.20 19.08
N VAL A 287 -4.24 10.86 18.27
CA VAL A 287 -3.85 12.26 18.52
C VAL A 287 -5.08 13.18 18.47
N ASN A 288 -5.95 12.99 17.47
CA ASN A 288 -7.20 13.75 17.35
C ASN A 288 -8.17 13.43 18.49
N LEU A 289 -8.26 12.18 18.90
CA LEU A 289 -9.12 11.74 19.99
C LEU A 289 -8.68 12.38 21.32
N LEU A 290 -7.38 12.45 21.58
CA LEU A 290 -6.87 13.11 22.79
C LEU A 290 -7.15 14.62 22.76
N PHE A 291 -7.04 15.27 21.61
CA PHE A 291 -7.24 16.71 21.52
C PHE A 291 -8.71 17.12 21.47
N PHE A 292 -9.44 16.69 20.44
CA PHE A 292 -10.84 17.05 20.20
C PHE A 292 -11.83 16.22 21.01
N GLY A 293 -11.46 14.99 21.39
CA GLY A 293 -12.38 14.05 22.00
C GLY A 293 -13.38 13.46 21.00
N VAL A 294 -13.99 12.35 21.40
CA VAL A 294 -14.91 11.57 20.56
C VAL A 294 -16.16 11.21 21.35
N TYR A 295 -17.33 11.46 20.75
CA TYR A 295 -18.61 10.96 21.23
C TYR A 295 -19.19 9.92 20.25
N VAL A 296 -20.00 9.02 20.78
CA VAL A 296 -20.57 7.88 20.07
C VAL A 296 -22.07 8.10 19.89
N ASP A 297 -22.55 7.96 18.67
CA ASP A 297 -23.99 8.05 18.38
C ASP A 297 -24.73 6.72 18.67
N SER A 298 -26.05 6.72 18.56
CA SER A 298 -26.91 5.55 18.79
C SER A 298 -26.76 4.45 17.75
N LYS A 299 -26.10 4.74 16.63
CA LYS A 299 -25.76 3.79 15.57
C LYS A 299 -24.33 3.25 15.72
N GLY A 300 -23.58 3.66 16.74
CA GLY A 300 -22.20 3.26 16.99
C GLY A 300 -21.15 4.04 16.19
N GLY A 301 -21.56 5.10 15.50
CA GLY A 301 -20.67 6.01 14.78
C GLY A 301 -19.86 6.89 15.73
N TRP A 302 -18.61 7.17 15.35
CA TRP A 302 -17.69 8.00 16.14
C TRP A 302 -17.58 9.38 15.52
N HIS A 303 -17.82 10.41 16.33
CA HIS A 303 -17.80 11.81 15.88
C HIS A 303 -16.79 12.60 16.72
N PHE A 304 -15.91 13.35 16.05
CA PHE A 304 -14.97 14.24 16.71
C PHE A 304 -15.66 15.52 17.18
N GLY A 305 -15.34 15.96 18.41
CA GLY A 305 -15.88 17.18 19.02
C GLY A 305 -15.33 18.49 18.46
N VAL A 306 -15.16 18.62 17.13
CA VAL A 306 -14.55 19.83 16.52
C VAL A 306 -15.43 21.07 16.72
N GLY A 307 -16.76 20.90 16.74
CA GLY A 307 -17.75 21.96 16.98
C GLY A 307 -18.20 22.09 18.43
N GLY A 308 -17.62 21.30 19.35
CA GLY A 308 -18.05 21.17 20.73
C GLY A 308 -18.30 19.72 21.14
N MET A 309 -18.47 19.52 22.44
CA MET A 309 -18.74 18.23 23.08
C MET A 309 -20.12 18.23 23.76
N PRO A 310 -20.86 17.11 23.75
CA PRO A 310 -22.02 16.94 24.61
C PRO A 310 -21.59 17.02 26.08
N ASP A 311 -22.49 17.47 26.96
CA ASP A 311 -22.20 17.55 28.39
C ASP A 311 -21.85 16.15 28.91
N VAL A 312 -20.58 15.96 29.26
CA VAL A 312 -20.00 14.68 29.66
C VAL A 312 -20.67 14.14 30.92
N GLY A 313 -21.07 15.02 31.84
CA GLY A 313 -21.80 14.65 33.06
C GLY A 313 -23.22 14.21 32.75
N ALA A 314 -23.89 14.87 31.81
CA ALA A 314 -25.22 14.47 31.35
C ALA A 314 -25.18 13.12 30.60
N VAL A 315 -24.19 12.91 29.74
CA VAL A 315 -24.01 11.63 29.01
C VAL A 315 -23.64 10.50 29.97
N ALA A 316 -22.79 10.75 30.97
CA ALA A 316 -22.43 9.74 31.98
C ALA A 316 -23.59 9.39 32.93
N ALA A 317 -24.59 10.27 33.06
CA ALA A 317 -25.79 10.04 33.84
C ALA A 317 -26.91 9.31 33.07
N LEU A 318 -26.73 9.05 31.77
CA LEU A 318 -27.69 8.31 30.96
C LEU A 318 -27.84 6.86 31.47
N GLY A 319 -29.08 6.42 31.63
CA GLY A 319 -29.43 5.03 31.88
C GLY A 319 -29.21 4.14 30.66
N SER A 320 -29.30 2.82 30.83
CA SER A 320 -29.20 1.87 29.72
C SER A 320 -30.30 2.13 28.68
N GLY A 321 -29.88 2.54 27.47
CA GLY A 321 -30.78 2.83 26.35
C GLY A 321 -31.26 4.29 26.26
N GLU A 322 -30.80 5.18 27.14
CA GLU A 322 -31.09 6.61 27.03
C GLU A 322 -30.08 7.30 26.10
N THR A 323 -30.54 8.30 25.35
CA THR A 323 -29.72 9.05 24.40
C THR A 323 -29.83 10.55 24.66
N LEU A 324 -28.75 11.29 24.42
CA LEU A 324 -28.72 12.75 24.48
C LEU A 324 -28.62 13.31 23.06
N SER A 325 -29.61 14.11 22.63
CA SER A 325 -29.52 14.77 21.32
C SER A 325 -28.49 15.90 21.34
N TYR A 326 -27.43 15.77 20.55
CA TYR A 326 -26.38 16.77 20.37
C TYR A 326 -26.03 16.92 18.88
N HIS A 327 -26.10 18.13 18.34
CA HIS A 327 -25.85 18.45 16.91
C HIS A 327 -26.60 17.56 15.90
N GLY A 328 -27.82 17.11 16.24
CA GLY A 328 -28.64 16.26 15.36
C GLY A 328 -28.33 14.76 15.47
N TYR A 329 -27.41 14.36 16.35
CA TYR A 329 -27.11 12.96 16.65
C TYR A 329 -27.61 12.60 18.05
N GLU A 330 -28.11 11.37 18.19
CA GLU A 330 -28.44 10.79 19.49
C GLU A 330 -27.18 10.19 20.10
N VAL A 331 -26.59 10.87 21.08
CA VAL A 331 -25.35 10.45 21.74
C VAL A 331 -25.67 9.41 22.82
N THR A 332 -24.96 8.29 22.79
CA THR A 332 -25.09 7.20 23.78
C THR A 332 -23.96 7.20 24.79
N ASN A 333 -22.75 7.58 24.38
CA ASN A 333 -21.57 7.56 25.23
C ASN A 333 -20.51 8.55 24.74
N THR A 334 -19.64 8.98 25.64
CA THR A 334 -18.45 9.78 25.33
C THR A 334 -17.22 8.93 25.59
N LEU A 335 -16.43 8.66 24.55
CA LEU A 335 -15.19 7.86 24.68
C LEU A 335 -14.10 8.65 25.39
N PHE A 336 -13.92 9.90 24.97
CA PHE A 336 -12.95 10.79 25.57
C PHE A 336 -13.43 12.24 25.43
N PRO A 337 -13.47 13.03 26.51
CA PRO A 337 -14.03 14.38 26.51
C PRO A 337 -13.21 15.41 25.71
N GLY A 338 -11.95 15.09 25.39
CA GLY A 338 -11.05 15.96 24.64
C GLY A 338 -10.39 17.03 25.51
N LEU A 339 -9.09 17.23 25.32
CA LEU A 339 -8.32 18.23 26.07
C LEU A 339 -8.70 19.68 25.72
N VAL A 340 -9.26 19.91 24.53
CA VAL A 340 -9.68 21.26 24.09
C VAL A 340 -10.91 21.78 24.84
N HIS A 341 -11.71 20.89 25.43
CA HIS A 341 -12.95 21.23 26.12
C HIS A 341 -12.80 21.41 27.64
N GLY A 342 -11.59 21.19 28.17
CA GLY A 342 -11.31 21.35 29.59
C GLY A 342 -10.88 22.78 29.97
N GLU A 343 -10.28 22.90 31.15
CA GLU A 343 -9.75 24.17 31.66
C GLU A 343 -8.54 24.68 30.85
N ALA A 344 -8.18 25.95 31.01
CA ALA A 344 -7.09 26.59 30.26
C ALA A 344 -5.76 25.80 30.27
N ALA A 345 -5.42 25.14 31.37
CA ALA A 345 -4.23 24.28 31.46
C ALA A 345 -4.31 23.05 30.54
N SER A 346 -5.48 22.41 30.45
CA SER A 346 -5.70 21.27 29.58
C SER A 346 -5.66 21.64 28.10
N ILE A 347 -6.12 22.84 27.74
CA ILE A 347 -6.05 23.37 26.36
C ILE A 347 -4.59 23.55 25.94
N LEU A 348 -3.74 24.11 26.80
CA LEU A 348 -2.30 24.29 26.52
C LEU A 348 -1.61 22.93 26.31
N VAL A 349 -1.90 21.95 27.18
CA VAL A 349 -1.40 20.58 27.02
C VAL A 349 -1.95 19.95 25.75
N GLY A 350 -3.23 20.18 25.43
CA GLY A 350 -3.88 19.70 24.22
C GLY A 350 -3.19 20.20 22.96
N ILE A 351 -2.90 21.50 22.86
CA ILE A 351 -2.19 22.08 21.71
C ILE A 351 -0.81 21.44 21.54
N LEU A 352 -0.09 21.25 22.65
CA LEU A 352 1.20 20.57 22.63
C LEU A 352 1.08 19.13 22.11
N VAL A 353 0.12 18.37 22.61
CA VAL A 353 -0.17 16.99 22.16
C VAL A 353 -0.55 16.95 20.69
N LEU A 354 -1.37 17.89 20.23
CA LEU A 354 -1.80 17.98 18.83
C LEU A 354 -0.58 18.20 17.91
N VAL A 355 0.24 19.20 18.21
CA VAL A 355 1.40 19.57 17.37
C VAL A 355 2.45 18.46 17.41
N LEU A 356 2.88 18.02 18.60
CA LEU A 356 3.90 16.97 18.72
C LEU A 356 3.41 15.63 18.16
N GLY A 357 2.15 15.29 18.40
CA GLY A 357 1.54 14.08 17.88
C GLY A 357 1.50 14.06 16.36
N HIS A 358 1.08 15.15 15.72
CA HIS A 358 1.04 15.23 14.26
C HIS A 358 2.43 15.25 13.63
N ILE A 359 3.41 15.90 14.27
CA ILE A 359 4.82 15.85 13.83
C ILE A 359 5.33 14.41 13.90
N LEU A 360 5.04 13.69 14.98
CA LEU A 360 5.41 12.29 15.14
C LEU A 360 4.75 11.42 14.06
N VAL A 361 3.44 11.58 13.82
CA VAL A 361 2.71 10.85 12.77
C VAL A 361 3.28 11.15 11.39
N LEU A 362 3.71 12.39 11.14
CA LEU A 362 4.32 12.77 9.87
C LEU A 362 5.70 12.13 9.69
N ALA A 363 6.56 12.19 10.72
CA ALA A 363 7.91 11.64 10.69
C ALA A 363 7.93 10.11 10.60
N LEU A 364 7.11 9.44 11.42
CA LEU A 364 6.91 7.99 11.35
C LEU A 364 6.20 7.59 10.05
N GLY A 365 5.32 8.42 9.52
CA GLY A 365 4.65 8.19 8.25
C GLY A 365 5.65 8.08 7.10
N VAL A 366 6.53 9.08 6.93
CA VAL A 366 7.55 9.05 5.86
C VAL A 366 8.52 7.89 6.04
N THR A 367 9.03 7.70 7.24
CA THR A 367 10.07 6.69 7.49
C THR A 367 9.51 5.27 7.42
N SER A 368 8.37 5.00 8.05
CA SER A 368 7.75 3.67 8.05
C SER A 368 7.16 3.32 6.69
N ALA A 369 6.26 4.15 6.14
CA ALA A 369 5.65 3.87 4.85
C ALA A 369 6.69 3.91 3.71
N GLY A 370 7.65 4.83 3.76
CA GLY A 370 8.74 4.89 2.79
C GLY A 370 9.60 3.62 2.80
N LEU A 371 10.12 3.21 3.97
CA LEU A 371 10.96 2.00 4.06
C LEU A 371 10.19 0.71 3.70
N GLN A 372 8.90 0.64 4.04
CA GLN A 372 8.09 -0.53 3.72
C GLN A 372 7.76 -0.59 2.21
N ALA A 373 7.43 0.54 1.58
CA ALA A 373 7.24 0.63 0.13
C ALA A 373 8.53 0.27 -0.60
N VAL A 374 9.66 0.85 -0.20
CA VAL A 374 10.98 0.51 -0.76
C VAL A 374 11.27 -0.98 -0.64
N ARG A 375 10.94 -1.61 0.49
CA ARG A 375 11.16 -3.06 0.63
C ARG A 375 10.38 -3.85 -0.41
N LEU A 376 9.08 -3.54 -0.59
CA LEU A 376 8.22 -4.22 -1.57
C LEU A 376 8.78 -4.11 -3.00
N GLU A 377 9.41 -2.99 -3.32
CA GLU A 377 10.05 -2.78 -4.62
C GLU A 377 11.38 -3.53 -4.72
N TYR A 378 12.28 -3.37 -3.76
CA TYR A 378 13.65 -3.90 -3.90
C TYR A 378 13.76 -5.39 -3.60
N VAL A 379 13.03 -5.89 -2.60
CA VAL A 379 13.14 -7.28 -2.14
C VAL A 379 12.10 -8.14 -2.81
N GLU A 380 10.84 -7.70 -2.83
CA GLU A 380 9.76 -8.51 -3.39
C GLU A 380 9.66 -8.43 -4.92
N PHE A 381 9.89 -7.26 -5.53
CA PHE A 381 9.72 -7.05 -6.98
C PHE A 381 11.04 -7.22 -7.77
N PHE A 382 12.07 -6.41 -7.48
CA PHE A 382 13.34 -6.47 -8.23
C PHE A 382 14.06 -7.81 -8.08
N GLY A 383 14.02 -8.42 -6.90
CA GLY A 383 14.63 -9.74 -6.68
C GLY A 383 14.07 -10.89 -7.53
N LYS A 384 13.13 -10.65 -8.45
CA LYS A 384 12.55 -11.65 -9.37
C LYS A 384 13.05 -11.58 -10.81
N PHE A 385 13.60 -10.45 -11.24
CA PHE A 385 14.07 -10.28 -12.63
C PHE A 385 15.33 -9.41 -12.74
N PHE A 386 15.70 -8.67 -11.69
CA PHE A 386 16.78 -7.70 -11.73
C PHE A 386 18.03 -8.25 -11.07
N GLU A 387 19.06 -8.59 -11.87
CA GLU A 387 20.38 -8.98 -11.35
C GLU A 387 21.25 -7.75 -11.07
N GLY A 388 21.19 -6.77 -11.98
CA GLY A 388 21.94 -5.52 -11.91
C GLY A 388 23.45 -5.70 -12.09
N GLY A 389 24.20 -4.64 -11.80
CA GLY A 389 25.66 -4.61 -11.88
C GLY A 389 26.19 -3.87 -13.11
N GLY A 390 25.32 -3.12 -13.81
CA GLY A 390 25.69 -2.36 -14.99
C GLY A 390 26.71 -1.26 -14.71
N ARG A 391 27.65 -1.08 -15.65
CA ARG A 391 28.68 -0.03 -15.57
C ARG A 391 28.12 1.29 -16.10
N ALA A 392 28.25 2.37 -15.32
CA ALA A 392 27.81 3.70 -15.75
C ALA A 392 28.61 4.18 -16.97
N TYR A 393 27.90 4.73 -17.97
CA TYR A 393 28.51 5.41 -19.09
C TYR A 393 29.01 6.79 -18.66
N THR A 394 30.33 6.93 -18.58
CA THR A 394 31.01 8.21 -18.38
C THR A 394 31.60 8.68 -19.71
N PRO A 395 30.90 9.55 -20.47
CA PRO A 395 31.44 10.05 -21.72
C PRO A 395 32.71 10.86 -21.46
N PHE A 396 33.65 10.79 -22.41
CA PHE A 396 34.82 11.66 -22.38
C PHE A 396 34.38 13.11 -22.61
N GLY A 397 34.33 13.92 -21.55
CA GLY A 397 33.85 15.29 -21.59
C GLY A 397 34.08 16.06 -20.29
N HIS A 398 33.72 17.34 -20.28
CA HIS A 398 33.70 18.17 -19.07
C HIS A 398 32.27 18.68 -18.86
N GLU A 399 31.70 18.41 -17.70
CA GLU A 399 30.43 19.00 -17.28
C GLU A 399 30.67 20.49 -16.99
N ARG A 400 30.28 21.36 -17.93
CA ARG A 400 30.44 22.81 -17.79
C ARG A 400 29.27 23.37 -16.97
N THR A 401 29.51 23.62 -15.69
CA THR A 401 28.49 24.13 -14.75
C THR A 401 28.33 25.66 -14.76
N HIS A 402 29.24 26.42 -15.39
CA HIS A 402 29.30 27.89 -15.21
C HIS A 402 29.50 28.73 -16.48
N THR A 403 29.45 28.16 -17.70
CA THR A 403 29.54 28.97 -18.93
C THR A 403 28.46 28.59 -19.94
N THR A 404 27.77 29.62 -20.44
CA THR A 404 26.76 29.50 -21.51
C THR A 404 27.46 29.44 -22.87
N SER A 405 26.98 28.57 -23.76
CA SER A 405 27.39 28.55 -25.16
C SER A 405 26.59 29.62 -25.92
N ASP A 406 27.20 30.77 -26.12
CA ASP A 406 26.78 31.66 -27.21
C ASP A 406 27.29 31.04 -28.51
N GLU A 407 26.45 30.25 -29.18
CA GLU A 407 26.47 30.05 -30.64
C GLU A 407 25.05 30.04 -31.20
#